data_AF-A0A1G2RU37-F1
#
_entry.id   AF-A0A1G2RU37-F1
#
_cell.length_a   1.000
_cell.length_b   1.000
_cell.length_c   1.000
_cell.angle_alpha   90.00
_cell.angle_beta   90.00
_cell.angle_gamma   90.00
#
_symmetry.space_group_name_H-M   'P 1'
#
loop_
_entity.id
_entity.type
_entity.pdbx_description
1 polymer ?
#
loop_
_entity_poly.entity_id
_entity_poly.type
_entity_poly.pdbx_seq_one_letter_code
_entity_poly.pdbx_strand_id
1 'polypeptide(L)'
;MNNRKGQPQRRGVNYERKKARDHGAKHIGGPGNPDAEKGRQKLEIKDWKQPVPRPEVVKARRKGVTKFISKSGFTEPALEYGEERKIKLYKGKKRLT
;
A
#
# COMPACT_ATOMS: atom_id res chain seq x y z
N MET A 1 -31.52 11.31 20.38
CA MET A 1 -30.99 10.04 19.83
C MET A 1 -29.86 10.38 18.86
N ASN A 2 -28.61 10.06 19.19
CA ASN A 2 -27.45 10.48 18.39
C ASN A 2 -27.20 9.52 17.22
N ASN A 3 -27.49 9.98 16.01
CA ASN A 3 -27.15 9.31 14.74
C ASN A 3 -25.63 9.22 14.57
N ARG A 4 -25.01 8.15 15.06
CA ARG A 4 -23.61 7.80 14.77
C ARG A 4 -23.52 7.24 13.35
N LYS A 5 -23.47 8.13 12.34
CA LYS A 5 -23.02 7.76 10.98
C LYS A 5 -21.64 7.10 11.13
N GLY A 6 -21.56 5.82 10.76
CA GLY A 6 -20.44 4.93 11.06
C GLY A 6 -19.10 5.47 10.57
N GLN A 7 -18.07 5.40 11.41
CA GLN A 7 -16.72 5.86 11.08
C GLN A 7 -15.98 4.83 10.20
N PRO A 8 -15.82 5.05 8.89
CA PRO A 8 -15.22 4.06 7.99
C PRO A 8 -13.69 4.13 7.97
N GLN A 9 -13.08 5.17 8.55
CA GLN A 9 -11.70 5.57 8.20
C GLN A 9 -10.60 5.12 9.18
N ARG A 10 -10.91 4.73 10.44
CA ARG A 10 -9.85 4.59 11.48
C ARG A 10 -8.98 3.35 11.33
N ARG A 11 -9.51 2.23 10.81
CA ARG A 11 -8.79 0.94 10.76
C ARG A 11 -7.70 0.92 9.69
N GLY A 12 -8.01 1.40 8.48
CA GLY A 12 -7.04 1.50 7.38
C GLY A 12 -5.86 2.40 7.74
N VAL A 13 -6.13 3.57 8.33
CA VAL A 13 -5.09 4.52 8.75
C VAL A 13 -4.15 3.93 9.81
N ASN A 14 -4.66 3.17 10.78
CA ASN A 14 -3.82 2.51 11.77
C ASN A 14 -2.91 1.45 11.14
N TYR A 15 -3.43 0.70 10.16
CA TYR A 15 -2.64 -0.28 9.42
C TYR A 15 -1.54 0.41 8.60
N GLU A 16 -1.89 1.46 7.84
CA GLU A 16 -0.95 2.27 7.05
C GLU A 16 0.17 2.84 7.92
N ARG A 17 -0.17 3.49 9.04
CA ARG A 17 0.82 4.01 10.01
C ARG A 17 1.76 2.92 10.52
N LYS A 18 1.20 1.77 10.91
CA LYS A 18 2.00 0.63 11.39
C LYS A 18 2.95 0.12 10.30
N LYS A 19 2.47 -0.04 9.07
CA LYS A 19 3.28 -0.54 7.95
C LYS A 19 4.33 0.47 7.49
N ALA A 20 4.00 1.75 7.44
CA ALA A 20 4.97 2.81 7.17
C ALA A 20 6.14 2.71 8.16
N ARG A 21 5.85 2.64 9.46
CA ARG A 21 6.86 2.46 10.51
C ARG A 21 7.65 1.16 10.36
N ASP A 22 6.98 0.03 10.13
CA ASP A 22 7.61 -1.29 9.92
C ASP A 22 8.62 -1.29 8.75
N HIS A 23 8.47 -0.37 7.80
CA HIS A 23 9.34 -0.21 6.65
C HIS A 23 10.28 1.01 6.75
N GLY A 24 10.32 1.67 7.91
CA GLY A 24 11.15 2.85 8.16
C GLY A 24 10.78 4.04 7.29
N ALA A 25 9.50 4.19 6.97
CA ALA A 25 8.94 5.27 6.18
C ALA A 25 8.07 6.20 7.06
N LYS A 26 8.03 7.48 6.69
CA LYS A 26 7.12 8.47 7.29
C LYS A 26 5.74 8.31 6.65
N HIS A 27 4.71 8.10 7.46
CA HIS A 27 3.33 8.11 6.98
C HIS A 27 2.92 9.54 6.60
N ILE A 28 2.29 9.69 5.43
CA ILE A 28 1.78 10.96 4.91
C ILE A 28 0.26 10.88 4.88
N GLY A 29 -0.28 10.01 4.02
CA GLY A 29 -1.72 9.83 3.85
C GLY A 29 -2.42 11.08 3.30
N GLY A 30 -3.73 10.95 3.12
CA GLY A 30 -4.58 12.03 2.63
C GLY A 30 -4.74 12.06 1.10
N PRO A 31 -5.76 12.76 0.59
CA PRO A 31 -6.08 12.76 -0.84
C PRO A 31 -4.91 13.25 -1.71
N GLY A 32 -4.63 12.54 -2.80
CA GLY A 32 -3.62 12.93 -3.78
C GLY A 32 -2.16 12.63 -3.40
N ASN A 33 -1.90 12.24 -2.14
CA ASN A 33 -0.56 11.92 -1.64
C ASN A 33 -0.32 10.40 -1.57
N PRO A 34 0.95 9.94 -1.57
CA PRO A 34 1.28 8.56 -1.23
C PRO A 34 0.99 8.26 0.25
N ASP A 35 0.81 6.99 0.60
CA ASP A 35 0.52 6.59 1.99
C ASP A 35 1.72 6.81 2.91
N ALA A 36 2.94 6.61 2.38
CA ALA A 36 4.18 6.85 3.09
C ALA A 36 5.36 7.15 2.16
N GLU A 37 6.42 7.74 2.73
CA GLU A 37 7.67 8.03 2.02
C GLU A 37 8.91 7.66 2.84
N LYS A 38 9.95 7.19 2.15
CA LYS A 38 11.28 6.96 2.70
C LYS A 38 12.32 7.63 1.80
N GLY A 39 12.72 8.86 2.15
CA GLY A 39 13.52 9.69 1.24
C GLY A 39 12.77 9.90 -0.07
N ARG A 40 13.37 9.55 -1.21
CA ARG A 40 12.75 9.65 -2.54
C ARG A 40 11.80 8.49 -2.89
N GLN A 41 11.68 7.47 -2.03
CA GLN A 41 10.82 6.32 -2.29
C GLN A 41 9.38 6.59 -1.83
N LYS A 42 8.44 6.56 -2.78
CA LYS A 42 7.00 6.58 -2.50
C LYS A 42 6.48 5.16 -2.23
N LEU A 43 5.69 5.01 -1.17
CA LEU A 43 5.08 3.77 -0.74
C LEU A 43 3.55 3.85 -0.82
N GLU A 44 2.94 2.78 -1.33
CA GLU A 44 1.50 2.52 -1.27
C GLU A 44 1.26 1.37 -0.28
N ILE A 45 0.20 1.45 0.51
CA ILE A 45 -0.16 0.48 1.55
C ILE A 45 -1.66 0.16 1.47
N LYS A 46 -2.02 -1.11 1.29
CA LYS A 46 -3.43 -1.56 1.30
C LYS A 46 -3.73 -2.56 2.43
N ASP A 47 -4.70 -2.21 3.29
CA ASP A 47 -5.30 -3.09 4.31
C ASP A 47 -6.43 -3.97 3.73
N TRP A 48 -6.28 -4.44 2.50
CA TRP A 48 -7.31 -5.26 1.84
C TRP A 48 -7.23 -6.70 2.33
N LYS A 49 -8.41 -7.32 2.52
CA LYS A 49 -8.53 -8.76 2.79
C LYS A 49 -8.29 -9.62 1.55
N GLN A 50 -8.50 -9.06 0.36
CA GLN A 50 -8.25 -9.73 -0.92
C GLN A 50 -6.85 -9.38 -1.46
N PRO A 51 -6.21 -10.28 -2.22
CA PRO A 51 -4.98 -9.97 -2.92
C PRO A 51 -5.14 -8.77 -3.87
N VAL A 52 -4.10 -7.96 -3.97
CA VAL A 52 -4.09 -6.79 -4.86
C VAL A 52 -3.90 -7.23 -6.30
N PRO A 53 -4.80 -6.84 -7.23
CA PRO A 53 -4.71 -7.23 -8.63
C PRO A 53 -3.74 -6.35 -9.43
N ARG A 54 -3.29 -6.83 -10.60
CA ARG A 54 -2.34 -6.12 -11.49
C ARG A 54 -2.72 -4.66 -11.78
N PRO A 55 -3.98 -4.29 -12.09
CA PRO A 55 -4.34 -2.90 -12.40
C PRO A 55 -3.99 -1.92 -11.26
N GLU A 56 -4.07 -2.35 -10.01
CA GLU A 56 -3.70 -1.50 -8.86
C GLU A 56 -2.19 -1.27 -8.80
N VAL A 57 -1.38 -2.28 -9.12
CA VAL A 57 0.09 -2.13 -9.20
C VAL A 57 0.48 -1.23 -10.38
N VAL A 58 -0.22 -1.33 -11.51
CA VAL A 58 -0.05 -0.41 -12.65
C VAL A 58 -0.35 1.04 -12.24
N LYS A 59 -1.47 1.28 -11.55
CA LYS A 59 -1.84 2.61 -11.04
C LYS A 59 -0.79 3.15 -10.08
N ALA A 60 -0.34 2.35 -9.11
CA ALA A 60 0.70 2.73 -8.18
C ALA A 60 1.99 3.12 -8.91
N ARG A 61 2.39 2.33 -9.92
CA ARG A 61 3.58 2.63 -10.73
C ARG A 61 3.48 3.98 -11.45
N ARG A 62 2.34 4.27 -12.06
CA ARG A 62 2.08 5.56 -12.75
C ARG A 62 2.19 6.75 -11.81
N LYS A 63 1.89 6.57 -10.51
CA LYS A 63 2.09 7.58 -9.46
C LYS A 63 3.54 7.69 -8.96
N GLY A 64 4.46 6.91 -9.53
CA GLY A 64 5.86 6.86 -9.10
C GLY A 64 6.11 6.03 -7.84
N VAL A 65 5.15 5.18 -7.43
CA VAL A 65 5.36 4.26 -6.31
C VAL A 65 6.45 3.25 -6.70
N THR A 66 7.39 3.05 -5.78
CA THR A 66 8.52 2.12 -5.94
C THR A 66 8.41 0.92 -5.01
N LYS A 67 7.52 1.00 -4.03
CA LYS A 67 7.29 -0.04 -3.03
C LYS A 67 5.80 -0.11 -2.66
N PHE A 68 5.20 -1.28 -2.79
CA PHE A 68 3.78 -1.50 -2.53
C PHE A 68 3.60 -2.60 -1.49
N ILE A 69 2.95 -2.27 -0.38
CA ILE A 69 2.69 -3.18 0.73
C ILE A 69 1.21 -3.54 0.77
N SER A 70 0.91 -4.83 0.78
CA SER A 70 -0.44 -5.36 0.92
C SER A 70 -0.55 -6.24 2.16
N LYS A 71 -1.70 -6.22 2.83
CA LYS A 71 -2.00 -7.15 3.91
C LYS A 71 -2.14 -8.59 3.43
N SER A 72 -2.97 -8.79 2.42
CA SER A 72 -3.25 -10.15 1.90
C SER A 72 -2.27 -10.60 0.83
N GLY A 73 -1.47 -9.68 0.26
CA GLY A 73 -0.53 -9.95 -0.82
C GLY A 73 -1.07 -9.49 -2.17
N PHE A 74 -0.62 -10.16 -3.23
CA PHE A 74 -0.86 -9.79 -4.62
C PHE A 74 -1.29 -11.02 -5.41
N THR A 75 -2.01 -10.83 -6.50
CA THR A 75 -2.29 -11.88 -7.49
C THR A 75 -1.04 -12.19 -8.32
N GLU A 76 -0.95 -13.36 -8.94
CA GLU A 76 0.21 -13.73 -9.79
C GLU A 76 0.50 -12.70 -10.90
N PRO A 77 -0.49 -12.23 -11.70
CA PRO A 77 -0.22 -11.22 -12.73
C PRO A 77 0.28 -9.87 -12.18
N ALA A 78 0.07 -9.62 -10.88
CA ALA A 78 0.57 -8.42 -10.22
C ALA A 78 2.03 -8.59 -9.76
N LEU A 79 2.42 -9.81 -9.36
CA LEU A 79 3.80 -10.16 -9.02
C LEU A 79 4.68 -10.09 -10.28
N GLU A 80 4.26 -10.75 -11.37
CA GLU A 80 4.94 -10.71 -12.68
C GLU A 80 5.18 -9.27 -13.14
N TYR A 81 4.14 -8.43 -13.11
CA TYR A 81 4.26 -7.02 -13.48
C TYR A 81 5.18 -6.24 -12.52
N GLY A 82 5.16 -6.59 -11.23
CA GLY A 82 6.05 -6.00 -10.24
C GLY A 82 7.53 -6.28 -10.54
N GLU A 83 7.85 -7.51 -10.90
CA GLU A 83 9.20 -7.93 -11.30
C GLU A 83 9.63 -7.22 -12.60
N GLU A 84 8.79 -7.29 -13.65
CA GLU A 84 9.03 -6.64 -14.95
C GLU A 84 9.37 -5.15 -14.79
N ARG A 85 8.63 -4.46 -13.91
CA ARG A 85 8.76 -3.00 -13.70
C ARG A 85 9.60 -2.61 -12.50
N LYS A 86 10.27 -3.57 -11.85
CA LYS A 86 11.16 -3.38 -10.70
C LYS A 86 10.48 -2.64 -9.54
N ILE A 87 9.20 -2.91 -9.31
CA ILE A 87 8.44 -2.45 -8.14
C ILE A 87 8.59 -3.48 -7.03
N LYS A 88 8.93 -3.03 -5.83
CA LYS A 88 9.11 -3.94 -4.69
C LYS A 88 7.75 -4.22 -4.04
N LEU A 89 7.24 -5.44 -4.20
CA LEU A 89 5.96 -5.86 -3.65
C LEU A 89 6.17 -6.60 -2.31
N TYR A 90 5.37 -6.25 -1.31
CA TYR A 90 5.49 -6.79 0.04
C TYR A 90 4.15 -7.30 0.58
N LYS A 91 4.14 -8.49 1.18
CA LYS A 91 3.06 -8.95 2.06
C LYS A 91 3.44 -8.68 3.50
N GLY A 92 2.89 -7.62 4.08
CA GLY A 92 3.38 -7.10 5.36
C GLY A 92 4.88 -6.79 5.27
N LYS A 93 5.73 -7.51 6.03
CA LYS A 93 7.20 -7.33 5.99
C LYS A 93 7.92 -8.20 4.95
N LYS A 94 7.28 -9.26 4.46
CA LYS A 94 7.89 -10.22 3.52
C LYS A 94 7.90 -9.62 2.12
N ARG A 95 9.08 -9.56 1.49
CA ARG A 95 9.22 -9.19 0.09
C ARG A 95 8.80 -10.37 -0.80
N LEU A 96 8.05 -10.10 -1.86
CA LEU A 96 7.57 -11.12 -2.81
C LEU A 96 8.24 -11.02 -4.18
N THR A 97 8.76 -9.84 -4.56
CA THR A 97 9.53 -9.58 -5.79
C THR A 97 10.94 -9.09 -5.47
#